data_AF-A0A8C5Q4J8-F1
#
_entry.id   AF-A0A8C5Q4J8-F1
#
_cell.length_a   1.000
_cell.length_b   1.000
_cell.length_c   1.000
_cell.angle_alpha   90.00
_cell.angle_beta   90.00
_cell.angle_gamma   90.00
#
_symmetry.space_group_name_H-M   'P 1'
#
loop_
_entity.id
_entity.type
_entity.pdbx_description
1 polymer ?
#
loop_
_entity_poly.entity_id
_entity_poly.type
_entity_poly.pdbx_seq_one_letter_code
_entity_poly.pdbx_strand_id
1 'polypeptide(L)'
;MLTPFRRSSPAAVVPALLRARWPRERITATVQLKEAVKDPMIIPALCDVLRGSPDMQIRQLAAVLLRRLQAYLNLHKVRYALAQLLAVILRNETLANWPQFIQFVLLTSRSQVPEQRQVGLLVLKCALDLSAGLFRSHFSDLIKLFQHALTDLQNAPVLFYTLQSLTSIVPEMSGNEMNLLRSLISKIITAIRQLIQSNEVQACEAMEVFDELMEGEVSVVVHHLAEIIPFCIESIIKQKMLSPILSALFPIMCVEPPPGQMDPEDQEDEDEILDEETEVQTPKHYAVQVIDMLALHLPPEKLFAQLTPLMEPCLLSANPYQRKAGLMCIAVLSEGCADFIRNKHLKTMIKIVCDALSDESQVVRNAALFAIGQFSENLQPEISEYSDSVLPLLLGYISGVDPCQNAHLTKAYYALENFVESLGSKIEPYLPALMERILMSLNNANNRVRELSVSALGAIANGAEKLLLPYFSSVMEALKVHLVQTGGEEGKPIQIQCLETLSILVRNLGKDAFLPLTEDCCLLGLGLCDKIDDPDLRRCAYSLFAALSGIMEDSISVHLEKITTLMLLSLKSTEGIVVHYNENRSFLIFDDEAEEDALIQDEDEEEDPDIKG
;
A
#
# COMPACT_ATOMS: atom_id res chain seq x y z
N MET A 1 -14.78 -53.20 31.38
CA MET A 1 -15.89 -52.86 32.30
C MET A 1 -16.01 -51.34 32.34
N LEU A 2 -16.87 -50.77 31.50
CA LEU A 2 -17.23 -49.36 31.54
C LEU A 2 -18.74 -49.32 31.79
N THR A 3 -19.14 -48.79 32.94
CA THR A 3 -20.53 -48.60 33.34
C THR A 3 -21.28 -47.73 32.32
N PRO A 4 -22.52 -48.06 31.93
CA PRO A 4 -23.27 -47.24 31.01
C PRO A 4 -23.70 -45.95 31.71
N PHE A 5 -23.35 -44.81 31.11
CA PHE A 5 -23.93 -43.50 31.42
C PHE A 5 -25.46 -43.63 31.42
N ARG A 6 -26.10 -43.48 32.58
CA ARG A 6 -27.55 -43.40 32.70
C ARG A 6 -28.01 -42.18 31.90
N ARG A 7 -28.62 -42.42 30.74
CA ARG A 7 -29.47 -41.44 30.05
C ARG A 7 -30.58 -41.02 31.02
N SER A 8 -30.52 -39.79 31.51
CA SER A 8 -31.60 -39.18 32.28
C SER A 8 -32.76 -38.90 31.33
N SER A 9 -33.71 -39.84 31.27
CA SER A 9 -34.96 -39.70 30.53
C SER A 9 -35.68 -38.37 30.87
N PRO A 10 -36.46 -37.78 29.94
CA PRO A 10 -37.35 -36.64 30.20
C PRO A 10 -38.31 -36.86 31.40
N ALA A 11 -38.45 -38.10 31.87
CA ALA A 11 -39.10 -38.45 33.14
C ALA A 11 -38.45 -37.85 34.41
N ALA A 12 -37.20 -37.36 34.35
CA ALA A 12 -36.49 -36.81 35.52
C ALA A 12 -36.73 -35.30 35.76
N VAL A 13 -37.25 -34.58 34.77
CA VAL A 13 -37.43 -33.12 34.81
C VAL A 13 -38.57 -32.72 35.75
N VAL A 14 -39.71 -33.40 35.67
CA VAL A 14 -40.88 -33.14 36.55
C VAL A 14 -40.56 -33.40 38.04
N PRO A 15 -39.94 -34.54 38.42
CA PRO A 15 -39.52 -34.78 39.80
C PRO A 15 -38.45 -33.81 40.30
N ALA A 16 -37.56 -33.31 39.44
CA ALA A 16 -36.55 -32.31 39.83
C ALA A 16 -37.19 -30.93 40.06
N LEU A 17 -38.14 -30.51 39.21
CA LEU A 17 -38.92 -29.28 39.40
C LEU A 17 -39.79 -29.33 40.67
N LEU A 18 -40.40 -30.49 40.97
CA LEU A 18 -41.16 -30.73 42.20
C LEU A 18 -40.29 -30.61 43.46
N ARG A 19 -39.08 -31.17 43.43
CA ARG A 19 -38.13 -31.13 44.55
C ARG A 19 -37.49 -29.76 44.75
N ALA A 20 -37.35 -28.97 43.68
CA ALA A 20 -36.85 -27.59 43.74
C ALA A 20 -37.72 -26.65 44.60
N ARG A 21 -38.96 -27.05 44.94
CA ARG A 21 -39.88 -26.34 45.83
C ARG A 21 -39.45 -26.36 47.29
N TRP A 22 -38.77 -27.41 47.74
CA TRP A 22 -38.42 -27.58 49.14
C TRP A 22 -37.04 -26.99 49.44
N PRO A 23 -36.90 -26.06 50.40
CA PRO A 23 -35.61 -25.40 50.69
C PRO A 23 -34.47 -26.38 50.96
N ARG A 24 -34.76 -27.53 51.58
CA ARG A 24 -33.79 -28.59 51.91
C ARG A 24 -33.34 -29.42 50.70
N GLU A 25 -34.13 -29.48 49.63
CA GLU A 25 -33.83 -30.27 48.42
C GLU A 25 -33.47 -29.42 47.21
N ARG A 26 -33.60 -28.08 47.32
CA ARG A 26 -33.38 -27.12 46.24
C ARG A 26 -31.99 -27.19 45.63
N ILE A 27 -30.96 -27.41 46.43
CA ILE A 27 -29.57 -27.51 45.94
C ILE A 27 -29.41 -28.76 45.06
N THR A 28 -29.85 -29.91 45.54
CA THR A 28 -29.81 -31.19 44.82
C THR A 28 -30.67 -31.14 43.55
N ALA A 29 -31.86 -30.55 43.62
CA ALA A 29 -32.75 -30.34 42.49
C ALA A 29 -32.12 -29.41 41.43
N THR A 30 -31.39 -28.37 41.86
CA THR A 30 -30.70 -27.45 40.94
C THR A 30 -29.56 -28.15 40.21
N VAL A 31 -28.80 -29.02 40.88
CA VAL A 31 -27.73 -29.82 40.24
C VAL A 31 -28.33 -30.78 39.20
N GLN A 32 -29.44 -31.45 39.54
CA GLN A 32 -30.13 -32.34 38.60
C GLN A 32 -30.72 -31.61 37.41
N LEU A 33 -31.26 -30.40 37.61
CA LEU A 33 -31.74 -29.55 36.52
C LEU A 33 -30.58 -29.06 35.64
N LYS A 34 -29.42 -28.73 36.21
CA LYS A 34 -28.22 -28.38 35.43
C LYS A 34 -27.74 -29.53 34.56
N GLU A 35 -27.78 -30.76 35.05
CA GLU A 35 -27.42 -31.93 34.26
C GLU A 35 -28.47 -32.23 33.18
N ALA A 36 -29.76 -32.12 33.52
CA ALA A 36 -30.85 -32.33 32.57
C ALA A 36 -30.87 -31.29 31.44
N VAL A 37 -30.37 -30.07 31.66
CA VAL A 37 -30.22 -29.04 30.63
C VAL A 37 -29.22 -29.44 29.53
N LYS A 38 -28.31 -30.38 29.80
CA LYS A 38 -27.40 -30.91 28.79
C LYS A 38 -28.09 -31.88 27.81
N ASP A 39 -29.31 -32.32 28.12
CA ASP A 39 -30.12 -33.18 27.25
C ASP A 39 -30.85 -32.34 26.18
N PRO A 40 -30.68 -32.62 24.88
CA PRO A 40 -31.40 -31.93 23.79
C PRO A 40 -32.94 -31.98 23.92
N MET A 41 -33.49 -32.98 24.62
CA MET A 41 -34.93 -33.14 24.82
C MET A 41 -35.50 -32.28 25.95
N ILE A 42 -34.66 -31.48 26.63
CA ILE A 42 -35.10 -30.62 27.74
C ILE A 42 -36.12 -29.56 27.32
N ILE A 43 -36.00 -29.00 26.11
CA ILE A 43 -36.90 -27.95 25.62
C ILE A 43 -38.31 -28.52 25.35
N PRO A 44 -38.49 -29.61 24.56
CA PRO A 44 -39.77 -30.30 24.45
C PRO A 44 -40.36 -30.69 25.81
N ALA A 45 -39.53 -31.25 26.70
CA ALA A 45 -39.98 -31.67 28.03
C ALA A 45 -40.49 -30.50 28.88
N LEU A 46 -39.80 -29.35 28.90
CA LEU A 46 -40.26 -28.16 29.62
C LEU A 46 -41.53 -27.55 29.00
N CYS A 47 -41.70 -27.63 27.67
CA CYS A 47 -42.92 -27.20 26.97
C CYS A 47 -44.12 -28.11 27.27
N ASP A 48 -43.90 -29.41 27.45
CA ASP A 48 -44.93 -30.35 27.87
C ASP A 48 -45.34 -30.13 29.33
N VAL A 49 -44.38 -29.79 30.20
CA VAL A 49 -44.67 -29.39 31.59
C VAL A 49 -45.49 -28.09 31.63
N LEU A 50 -45.19 -27.13 30.76
CA LEU A 50 -45.98 -25.90 30.64
C LEU A 50 -47.42 -26.15 30.22
N ARG A 51 -47.65 -27.10 29.29
CA ARG A 51 -48.97 -27.40 28.74
C ARG A 51 -49.80 -28.37 29.59
N GLY A 52 -49.16 -29.34 30.24
CA GLY A 52 -49.83 -30.48 30.86
C GLY A 52 -49.81 -30.51 32.40
N SER A 53 -49.00 -29.69 33.08
CA SER A 53 -48.92 -29.77 34.54
C SER A 53 -50.13 -29.09 35.22
N PRO A 54 -50.79 -29.75 36.20
CA PRO A 54 -51.90 -29.14 36.95
C PRO A 54 -51.43 -28.04 37.93
N ASP A 55 -50.16 -28.03 38.34
CA ASP A 55 -49.60 -27.08 39.32
C ASP A 55 -49.06 -25.80 38.67
N MET A 56 -49.59 -24.64 39.10
CA MET A 56 -49.22 -23.32 38.57
C MET A 56 -47.76 -22.94 38.86
N GLN A 57 -47.20 -23.34 40.01
CA GLN A 57 -45.82 -23.00 40.37
C GLN A 57 -44.80 -23.78 39.53
N ILE A 58 -45.13 -25.02 39.17
CA ILE A 58 -44.29 -25.85 38.29
C ILE A 58 -44.27 -25.26 36.87
N ARG A 59 -45.43 -24.82 36.37
CA ARG A 59 -45.52 -24.11 35.09
C ARG A 59 -44.68 -22.83 35.10
N GLN A 60 -44.72 -22.04 36.18
CA GLN A 60 -43.88 -20.84 36.30
C GLN A 60 -42.38 -21.15 36.31
N LEU A 61 -41.95 -22.19 37.04
CA LEU A 61 -40.54 -22.57 37.10
C LEU A 61 -40.03 -23.11 35.74
N ALA A 62 -40.85 -23.89 35.04
CA ALA A 62 -40.56 -24.34 33.67
C ALA A 62 -40.46 -23.16 32.69
N ALA A 63 -41.36 -22.17 32.79
CA ALA A 63 -41.29 -20.94 31.98
C ALA A 63 -40.01 -20.15 32.23
N VAL A 64 -39.58 -20.01 33.49
CA VAL A 64 -38.35 -19.29 33.84
C VAL A 64 -37.11 -20.02 33.31
N LEU A 65 -37.08 -21.35 33.38
CA LEU A 65 -35.98 -22.14 32.83
C LEU A 65 -35.94 -22.07 31.29
N LEU A 66 -37.09 -22.16 30.63
CA LEU A 66 -37.18 -21.96 29.18
C LEU A 66 -36.72 -20.57 28.76
N ARG A 67 -37.12 -19.51 29.46
CA ARG A 67 -36.63 -18.14 29.21
C ARG A 67 -35.12 -18.03 29.43
N ARG A 68 -34.56 -18.70 30.43
CA ARG A 68 -33.10 -18.72 30.66
C ARG A 68 -32.36 -19.48 29.56
N LEU A 69 -32.87 -20.64 29.13
CA LEU A 69 -32.29 -21.40 28.01
C LEU A 69 -32.35 -20.60 26.71
N GLN A 70 -33.47 -19.93 26.46
CA GLN A 70 -33.62 -18.99 25.34
C GLN A 70 -32.61 -17.83 25.44
N ALA A 71 -32.35 -17.29 26.63
CA ALA A 71 -31.34 -16.25 26.81
C ALA A 71 -29.91 -16.74 26.49
N TYR A 72 -29.56 -17.99 26.84
CA TYR A 72 -28.28 -18.59 26.43
C TYR A 72 -28.20 -18.80 24.91
N LEU A 73 -29.29 -19.23 24.26
CA LEU A 73 -29.39 -19.35 22.80
C LEU A 73 -29.39 -17.98 22.09
N ASN A 74 -29.70 -16.91 22.81
CA ASN A 74 -29.66 -15.54 22.30
C ASN A 74 -28.27 -14.88 22.44
N LEU A 75 -27.29 -15.57 23.05
CA LEU A 75 -25.91 -15.10 23.05
C LEU A 75 -25.37 -15.16 21.62
N HIS A 76 -24.86 -14.03 21.14
CA HIS A 76 -24.30 -13.89 19.80
C HIS A 76 -23.24 -14.98 19.49
N LYS A 77 -22.33 -15.25 20.44
CA LYS A 77 -21.32 -16.33 20.30
C LYS A 77 -21.92 -17.71 20.01
N VAL A 78 -23.06 -18.04 20.63
CA VAL A 78 -23.75 -19.32 20.41
C VAL A 78 -24.41 -19.35 19.03
N ARG A 79 -25.07 -18.24 18.64
CA ARG A 79 -25.65 -18.11 17.29
C ARG A 79 -24.58 -18.20 16.20
N TYR A 80 -23.42 -17.59 16.43
CA TYR A 80 -22.27 -17.64 15.53
C TYR A 80 -21.72 -19.07 15.37
N ALA A 81 -21.47 -19.78 16.47
CA ALA A 81 -21.02 -21.17 16.43
C ALA A 81 -22.02 -22.09 15.71
N LEU A 82 -23.32 -21.88 15.92
CA LEU A 82 -24.36 -22.62 15.20
C LEU A 82 -24.38 -22.27 13.70
N ALA A 83 -24.22 -20.99 13.34
CA ALA A 83 -24.12 -20.57 11.94
C ALA A 83 -22.92 -21.21 11.23
N GLN A 84 -21.76 -21.27 11.89
CA GLN A 84 -20.58 -21.96 11.38
C GLN A 84 -20.85 -23.47 11.19
N LEU A 85 -21.49 -24.12 12.15
CA LEU A 85 -21.87 -25.53 12.02
C LEU A 85 -22.81 -25.75 10.81
N LEU A 86 -23.82 -24.88 10.64
CA LEU A 86 -24.72 -24.95 9.49
C LEU A 86 -23.97 -24.76 8.17
N ALA A 87 -23.00 -23.85 8.12
CA ALA A 87 -22.16 -23.65 6.95
C ALA A 87 -21.31 -24.89 6.61
N VAL A 88 -20.72 -25.55 7.61
CA VAL A 88 -19.96 -26.80 7.41
C VAL A 88 -20.86 -27.93 6.91
N ILE A 89 -22.05 -28.08 7.46
CA ILE A 89 -23.03 -29.07 6.98
C ILE A 89 -23.41 -28.76 5.53
N LEU A 90 -23.68 -27.50 5.22
CA LEU A 90 -24.03 -27.06 3.86
C LEU A 90 -22.93 -27.39 2.85
N ARG A 91 -21.66 -27.15 3.20
CA ARG A 91 -20.52 -27.48 2.33
C ARG A 91 -20.51 -28.96 1.95
N ASN A 92 -20.83 -29.83 2.90
CA ASN A 92 -20.81 -31.29 2.69
C ASN A 92 -22.07 -31.80 1.97
N GLU A 93 -23.25 -31.28 2.30
CA GLU A 93 -24.52 -31.73 1.73
C GLU A 93 -24.80 -31.07 0.36
N THR A 94 -24.28 -29.87 0.11
CA THR A 94 -24.58 -28.96 -1.02
C THR A 94 -26.01 -28.39 -1.01
N LEU A 95 -26.23 -27.29 -1.75
CA LEU A 95 -27.55 -26.64 -1.83
C LEU A 95 -28.63 -27.54 -2.47
N ALA A 96 -28.25 -28.44 -3.38
CA ALA A 96 -29.19 -29.32 -4.07
C ALA A 96 -29.84 -30.34 -3.13
N ASN A 97 -29.07 -30.87 -2.16
CA ASN A 97 -29.56 -31.87 -1.22
C ASN A 97 -30.19 -31.25 0.05
N TRP A 98 -29.97 -29.95 0.30
CA TRP A 98 -30.52 -29.26 1.46
C TRP A 98 -31.31 -27.97 1.11
N PRO A 99 -32.42 -28.08 0.35
CA PRO A 99 -33.21 -26.92 -0.07
C PRO A 99 -33.83 -26.13 1.10
N GLN A 100 -34.01 -26.78 2.26
CA GLN A 100 -34.51 -26.14 3.48
C GLN A 100 -33.55 -25.05 3.99
N PHE A 101 -32.25 -25.15 3.68
CA PHE A 101 -31.27 -24.12 4.04
C PHE A 101 -31.60 -22.78 3.37
N ILE A 102 -31.78 -22.78 2.05
CA ILE A 102 -32.13 -21.55 1.29
C ILE A 102 -33.47 -20.99 1.78
N GLN A 103 -34.46 -21.86 2.01
CA GLN A 103 -35.76 -21.42 2.54
C GLN A 103 -35.63 -20.75 3.91
N PHE A 104 -34.80 -21.32 4.80
CA PHE A 104 -34.51 -20.74 6.11
C PHE A 104 -33.86 -19.37 5.97
N VAL A 105 -32.80 -19.24 5.16
CA VAL A 105 -32.10 -17.96 4.94
C VAL A 105 -33.05 -16.91 4.37
N LEU A 106 -33.83 -17.23 3.33
CA LEU A 106 -34.76 -16.28 2.72
C LEU A 106 -35.87 -15.83 3.68
N LEU A 107 -36.42 -16.76 4.46
CA LEU A 107 -37.50 -16.47 5.42
C LEU A 107 -36.99 -15.61 6.58
N THR A 108 -35.80 -15.92 7.11
CA THR A 108 -35.23 -15.20 8.25
C THR A 108 -34.68 -13.83 7.85
N SER A 109 -33.92 -13.74 6.76
CA SER A 109 -33.35 -12.47 6.25
C SER A 109 -34.41 -11.44 5.84
N ARG A 110 -35.64 -11.88 5.52
CA ARG A 110 -36.79 -11.00 5.16
C ARG A 110 -37.81 -10.83 6.29
N SER A 111 -37.51 -11.33 7.49
CA SER A 111 -38.44 -11.22 8.61
C SER A 111 -38.66 -9.76 9.03
N GLN A 112 -39.86 -9.45 9.50
CA GLN A 112 -40.15 -8.15 10.12
C GLN A 112 -39.43 -8.00 11.48
N VAL A 113 -38.99 -9.10 12.09
CA VAL A 113 -38.27 -9.12 13.36
C VAL A 113 -36.77 -8.88 13.12
N PRO A 114 -36.18 -7.78 13.64
CA PRO A 114 -34.77 -7.43 13.46
C PRO A 114 -33.78 -8.55 13.81
N GLU A 115 -34.01 -9.23 14.93
CA GLU A 115 -33.14 -10.32 15.39
C GLU A 115 -33.18 -11.54 14.45
N GLN A 116 -34.31 -11.80 13.79
CA GLN A 116 -34.41 -12.89 12.83
C GLN A 116 -33.68 -12.55 11.53
N ARG A 117 -33.76 -11.28 11.08
CA ARG A 117 -32.96 -10.81 9.93
C ARG A 117 -31.48 -10.97 10.19
N GLN A 118 -31.03 -10.56 11.38
CA GLN A 118 -29.64 -10.71 11.81
C GLN A 118 -29.20 -12.19 11.75
N VAL A 119 -30.00 -13.12 12.27
CA VAL A 119 -29.66 -14.55 12.25
C VAL A 119 -29.59 -15.09 10.82
N GLY A 120 -30.54 -14.71 9.95
CA GLY A 120 -30.54 -15.13 8.55
C GLY A 120 -29.28 -14.69 7.80
N LEU A 121 -28.89 -13.42 7.97
CA LEU A 121 -27.69 -12.87 7.33
C LEU A 121 -26.40 -13.39 7.95
N LEU A 122 -26.36 -13.65 9.27
CA LEU A 122 -25.22 -14.31 9.90
C LEU A 122 -24.99 -15.72 9.34
N VAL A 123 -26.05 -16.52 9.22
CA VAL A 123 -25.96 -17.88 8.65
C VAL A 123 -25.51 -17.83 7.20
N LEU A 124 -26.05 -16.87 6.43
CA LEU A 124 -25.62 -16.66 5.05
C LEU A 124 -24.15 -16.24 4.97
N LYS A 125 -23.69 -15.29 5.80
CA LYS A 125 -22.29 -14.85 5.87
C LYS A 125 -21.35 -16.02 6.11
N CYS A 126 -21.59 -16.82 7.15
CA CYS A 126 -20.76 -17.99 7.45
C CYS A 126 -20.75 -19.03 6.30
N ALA A 127 -21.86 -19.18 5.59
CA ALA A 127 -21.94 -20.09 4.45
C ALA A 127 -21.16 -19.58 3.24
N LEU A 128 -21.17 -18.27 2.99
CA LEU A 128 -20.43 -17.64 1.89
C LEU A 128 -18.92 -17.63 2.17
N ASP A 129 -18.50 -17.29 3.40
CA ASP A 129 -17.08 -17.35 3.77
C ASP A 129 -16.46 -18.73 3.55
N LEU A 130 -17.24 -19.79 3.80
CA LEU A 130 -16.74 -21.15 3.69
C LEU A 130 -16.77 -21.67 2.24
N SER A 131 -17.78 -21.29 1.46
CA SER A 131 -18.05 -21.86 0.14
C SER A 131 -18.94 -20.95 -0.73
N ALA A 132 -18.47 -19.76 -1.05
CA ALA A 132 -19.17 -18.79 -1.91
C ALA A 132 -19.62 -19.40 -3.25
N GLY A 133 -18.77 -20.22 -3.89
CA GLY A 133 -19.07 -20.84 -5.19
C GLY A 133 -20.27 -21.78 -5.22
N LEU A 134 -20.73 -22.32 -4.08
CA LEU A 134 -21.99 -23.06 -4.03
C LEU A 134 -23.18 -22.19 -4.43
N PHE A 135 -23.09 -20.88 -4.17
CA PHE A 135 -24.17 -19.92 -4.41
C PHE A 135 -24.09 -19.24 -5.76
N ARG A 136 -23.19 -19.64 -6.66
CA ARG A 136 -22.92 -18.92 -7.91
C ARG A 136 -24.18 -18.67 -8.76
N SER A 137 -25.06 -19.67 -8.88
CA SER A 137 -26.33 -19.55 -9.60
C SER A 137 -27.33 -18.56 -8.96
N HIS A 138 -27.07 -18.12 -7.73
CA HIS A 138 -27.95 -17.27 -6.93
C HIS A 138 -27.36 -15.88 -6.64
N PHE A 139 -26.14 -15.56 -7.08
CA PHE A 139 -25.48 -14.28 -6.80
C PHE A 139 -26.34 -13.07 -7.19
N SER A 140 -26.95 -13.08 -8.37
CA SER A 140 -27.87 -12.01 -8.80
C SER A 140 -29.04 -11.79 -7.82
N ASP A 141 -29.54 -12.83 -7.17
CA ASP A 141 -30.62 -12.72 -6.19
C ASP A 141 -30.13 -12.36 -4.79
N LEU A 142 -28.93 -12.81 -4.42
CA LEU A 142 -28.24 -12.39 -3.21
C LEU A 142 -27.91 -10.89 -3.25
N ILE A 143 -27.42 -10.37 -4.38
CA ILE A 143 -27.15 -8.93 -4.54
C ILE A 143 -28.44 -8.11 -4.37
N LYS A 144 -29.58 -8.57 -4.88
CA LYS A 144 -30.89 -7.91 -4.64
C LYS A 144 -31.31 -7.98 -3.17
N LEU A 145 -31.05 -9.11 -2.50
CA LEU A 145 -31.30 -9.25 -1.05
C LEU A 145 -30.43 -8.25 -0.27
N PHE A 146 -29.14 -8.16 -0.59
CA PHE A 146 -28.21 -7.23 0.03
C PHE A 146 -28.56 -5.77 -0.26
N GLN A 147 -28.97 -5.44 -1.48
CA GLN A 147 -29.48 -4.11 -1.83
C GLN A 147 -30.62 -3.67 -0.91
N HIS A 148 -31.53 -4.58 -0.56
CA HIS A 148 -32.60 -4.32 0.39
C HIS A 148 -32.08 -4.23 1.84
N ALA A 149 -31.23 -5.17 2.26
CA ALA A 149 -30.67 -5.17 3.62
C ALA A 149 -29.83 -3.92 3.93
N LEU A 150 -29.08 -3.39 2.95
CA LEU A 150 -28.32 -2.13 3.08
C LEU A 150 -29.20 -0.89 3.28
N THR A 151 -30.53 -0.99 3.08
CA THR A 151 -31.46 0.10 3.39
C THR A 151 -31.95 0.09 4.85
N ASP A 152 -31.69 -0.98 5.61
CA ASP A 152 -32.06 -1.11 7.03
C ASP A 152 -31.04 -0.40 7.93
N LEU A 153 -30.92 0.93 7.77
CA LEU A 153 -29.91 1.75 8.46
C LEU A 153 -30.06 1.77 10.00
N GLN A 154 -31.18 1.29 10.53
CA GLN A 154 -31.39 1.23 11.98
C GLN A 154 -30.83 -0.06 12.61
N ASN A 155 -30.39 -1.03 11.81
CA ASN A 155 -30.00 -2.35 12.28
C ASN A 155 -28.53 -2.66 11.91
N ALA A 156 -27.60 -2.18 12.75
CA ALA A 156 -26.17 -2.32 12.53
C ALA A 156 -25.72 -3.78 12.26
N PRO A 157 -26.17 -4.82 13.00
CA PRO A 157 -25.81 -6.20 12.68
C PRO A 157 -26.25 -6.67 11.29
N VAL A 158 -27.39 -6.19 10.79
CA VAL A 158 -27.87 -6.50 9.43
C VAL A 158 -26.96 -5.86 8.38
N LEU A 159 -26.59 -4.60 8.57
CA LEU A 159 -25.64 -3.92 7.68
C LEU A 159 -24.29 -4.63 7.66
N PHE A 160 -23.73 -4.92 8.84
CA PHE A 160 -22.44 -5.57 8.99
C PHE A 160 -22.37 -6.92 8.28
N TYR A 161 -23.30 -7.85 8.57
CA TYR A 161 -23.28 -9.15 7.90
C TYR A 161 -23.59 -9.08 6.41
N THR A 162 -24.33 -8.07 5.97
CA THR A 162 -24.57 -7.84 4.54
C THR A 162 -23.30 -7.43 3.83
N LEU A 163 -22.53 -6.49 4.39
CA LEU A 163 -21.26 -6.01 3.82
C LEU A 163 -20.20 -7.11 3.81
N GLN A 164 -20.11 -7.86 4.90
CA GLN A 164 -19.22 -9.01 4.99
C GLN A 164 -19.61 -10.11 3.99
N SER A 165 -20.91 -10.42 3.87
CA SER A 165 -21.39 -11.38 2.85
C SER A 165 -21.11 -10.92 1.42
N LEU A 166 -21.18 -9.60 1.15
CA LEU A 166 -20.82 -9.03 -0.15
C LEU A 166 -19.33 -9.24 -0.43
N THR A 167 -18.47 -8.92 0.53
CA THR A 167 -17.01 -9.10 0.46
C THR A 167 -16.66 -10.54 0.05
N SER A 168 -17.23 -11.54 0.73
CA SER A 168 -16.94 -12.96 0.46
C SER A 168 -17.36 -13.46 -0.93
N ILE A 169 -18.21 -12.74 -1.67
CA ILE A 169 -18.65 -13.14 -3.01
C ILE A 169 -18.03 -12.30 -4.14
N VAL A 170 -17.43 -11.14 -3.85
CA VAL A 170 -16.76 -10.30 -4.85
C VAL A 170 -15.76 -11.07 -5.71
N PRO A 171 -14.80 -11.85 -5.15
CA PRO A 171 -13.76 -12.50 -5.97
C PRO A 171 -14.32 -13.51 -6.96
N GLU A 172 -15.51 -14.03 -6.70
CA GLU A 172 -16.14 -14.96 -7.62
C GLU A 172 -17.01 -14.28 -8.68
N MET A 173 -17.56 -13.08 -8.47
CA MET A 173 -18.56 -12.49 -9.39
C MET A 173 -18.09 -12.36 -10.85
N SER A 174 -19.01 -12.25 -11.81
CA SER A 174 -18.64 -11.82 -13.18
C SER A 174 -19.79 -11.17 -13.97
N GLY A 175 -19.43 -10.36 -14.97
CA GLY A 175 -20.37 -9.79 -15.95
C GLY A 175 -21.50 -8.96 -15.34
N ASN A 176 -22.74 -9.46 -15.42
CA ASN A 176 -23.92 -8.74 -14.93
C ASN A 176 -23.91 -8.51 -13.41
N GLU A 177 -23.27 -9.39 -12.64
CA GLU A 177 -23.18 -9.25 -11.18
C GLU A 177 -22.38 -8.01 -10.79
N MET A 178 -21.28 -7.74 -11.52
CA MET A 178 -20.46 -6.54 -11.33
C MET A 178 -21.23 -5.26 -11.63
N ASN A 179 -22.08 -5.27 -12.66
CA ASN A 179 -22.95 -4.12 -12.96
C ASN A 179 -23.95 -3.85 -11.84
N LEU A 180 -24.47 -4.89 -11.20
CA LEU A 180 -25.34 -4.75 -10.03
C LEU A 180 -24.55 -4.24 -8.82
N LEU A 181 -23.36 -4.79 -8.55
CA LEU A 181 -22.50 -4.36 -7.45
C LEU A 181 -22.08 -2.88 -7.59
N ARG A 182 -21.75 -2.44 -8.81
CA ARG A 182 -21.49 -1.03 -9.13
C ARG A 182 -22.61 -0.12 -8.67
N SER A 183 -23.87 -0.51 -8.87
CA SER A 183 -25.02 0.27 -8.41
C SER A 183 -25.21 0.30 -6.88
N LEU A 184 -24.50 -0.55 -6.14
CA LEU A 184 -24.56 -0.63 -4.67
C LEU A 184 -23.50 0.19 -3.95
N ILE A 185 -22.45 0.68 -4.63
CA ILE A 185 -21.32 1.37 -3.97
C ILE A 185 -21.79 2.51 -3.06
N SER A 186 -22.68 3.38 -3.54
CA SER A 186 -23.23 4.47 -2.72
C SER A 186 -24.01 3.98 -1.48
N LYS A 187 -24.71 2.84 -1.60
CA LYS A 187 -25.40 2.19 -0.46
C LYS A 187 -24.40 1.56 0.52
N ILE A 188 -23.31 0.98 0.03
CA ILE A 188 -22.23 0.43 0.84
C ILE A 188 -21.59 1.55 1.66
N ILE A 189 -21.20 2.67 1.04
CA ILE A 189 -20.69 3.87 1.73
C ILE A 189 -21.66 4.34 2.82
N THR A 190 -22.95 4.42 2.51
CA THR A 190 -23.99 4.84 3.47
C THR A 190 -24.11 3.86 4.64
N ALA A 191 -24.04 2.56 4.39
CA ALA A 191 -24.11 1.53 5.41
C ALA A 191 -22.88 1.56 6.33
N ILE A 192 -21.68 1.68 5.78
CA ILE A 192 -20.45 1.81 6.58
C ILE A 192 -20.50 3.10 7.41
N ARG A 193 -20.94 4.23 6.83
CA ARG A 193 -21.13 5.49 7.58
C ARG A 193 -22.04 5.33 8.80
N GLN A 194 -23.08 4.50 8.69
CA GLN A 194 -23.97 4.17 9.79
C GLN A 194 -23.33 3.21 10.81
N LEU A 195 -22.54 2.25 10.35
CA LEU A 195 -21.75 1.38 11.22
C LEU A 195 -20.74 2.17 12.04
N ILE A 196 -20.04 3.13 11.44
CA ILE A 196 -19.08 4.01 12.13
C ILE A 196 -19.71 4.67 13.36
N GLN A 197 -20.98 5.08 13.28
CA GLN A 197 -21.68 5.73 14.41
C GLN A 197 -22.10 4.76 15.53
N SER A 198 -22.18 3.46 15.24
CA SER A 198 -22.81 2.46 16.13
C SER A 198 -21.83 1.42 16.67
N ASN A 199 -20.87 0.99 15.85
CA ASN A 199 -19.84 0.03 16.20
C ASN A 199 -18.62 0.21 15.27
N GLU A 200 -17.62 0.94 15.76
CA GLU A 200 -16.39 1.28 15.02
C GLU A 200 -15.63 0.02 14.54
N VAL A 201 -15.59 -1.05 15.35
CA VAL A 201 -14.89 -2.30 14.99
C VAL A 201 -15.55 -2.96 13.79
N GLN A 202 -16.88 -3.10 13.82
CA GLN A 202 -17.63 -3.66 12.69
C GLN A 202 -17.57 -2.76 11.46
N ALA A 203 -17.44 -1.45 11.63
CA ALA A 203 -17.27 -0.53 10.52
C ALA A 203 -15.90 -0.71 9.85
N CYS A 204 -14.85 -0.92 10.64
CA CYS A 204 -13.50 -1.21 10.14
C CYS A 204 -13.46 -2.52 9.35
N GLU A 205 -13.97 -3.61 9.91
CA GLU A 205 -14.11 -4.90 9.20
C GLU A 205 -14.98 -4.75 7.94
N ALA A 206 -16.03 -3.92 7.97
CA ALA A 206 -16.86 -3.69 6.79
C ALA A 206 -16.18 -2.89 5.67
N MET A 207 -15.04 -2.22 5.93
CA MET A 207 -14.26 -1.53 4.90
C MET A 207 -13.51 -2.51 3.99
N GLU A 208 -13.28 -3.75 4.42
CA GLU A 208 -12.62 -4.82 3.63
C GLU A 208 -13.30 -5.03 2.26
N VAL A 209 -14.59 -4.70 2.15
CA VAL A 209 -15.31 -4.72 0.87
C VAL A 209 -14.66 -3.83 -0.20
N PHE A 210 -14.04 -2.72 0.19
CA PHE A 210 -13.32 -1.84 -0.74
C PHE A 210 -11.96 -2.41 -1.09
N ASP A 211 -11.27 -3.03 -0.14
CA ASP A 211 -9.97 -3.68 -0.37
C ASP A 211 -10.13 -4.82 -1.39
N GLU A 212 -11.10 -5.71 -1.16
CA GLU A 212 -11.43 -6.81 -2.07
C GLU A 212 -11.85 -6.29 -3.47
N LEU A 213 -12.61 -5.20 -3.53
CA LEU A 213 -12.98 -4.56 -4.80
C LEU A 213 -11.77 -3.95 -5.53
N MET A 214 -10.80 -3.41 -4.80
CA MET A 214 -9.57 -2.86 -5.38
C MET A 214 -8.61 -3.97 -5.83
N GLU A 215 -8.55 -5.09 -5.12
CA GLU A 215 -7.71 -6.23 -5.48
C GLU A 215 -8.28 -7.04 -6.65
N GLY A 216 -9.58 -7.34 -6.62
CA GLY A 216 -10.22 -8.22 -7.60
C GLY A 216 -10.77 -7.49 -8.83
N GLU A 217 -11.33 -6.28 -8.68
CA GLU A 217 -12.23 -5.68 -9.69
C GLU A 217 -12.16 -4.14 -9.76
N VAL A 218 -10.96 -3.64 -10.07
CA VAL A 218 -10.65 -2.21 -10.22
C VAL A 218 -11.66 -1.47 -11.12
N SER A 219 -12.20 -2.16 -12.14
CA SER A 219 -13.20 -1.60 -13.07
C SER A 219 -14.49 -1.13 -12.40
N VAL A 220 -14.86 -1.69 -11.25
CA VAL A 220 -16.03 -1.25 -10.47
C VAL A 220 -15.68 0.00 -9.67
N VAL A 221 -14.53 0.01 -9.01
CA VAL A 221 -14.08 1.06 -8.10
C VAL A 221 -13.74 2.36 -8.82
N VAL A 222 -13.09 2.30 -9.97
CA VAL A 222 -12.58 3.49 -10.71
C VAL A 222 -13.67 4.54 -10.96
N HIS A 223 -14.90 4.11 -11.22
CA HIS A 223 -16.02 5.03 -11.47
C HIS A 223 -16.58 5.69 -10.20
N HIS A 224 -16.20 5.22 -9.02
CA HIS A 224 -16.66 5.70 -7.72
C HIS A 224 -15.53 6.24 -6.83
N LEU A 225 -14.29 6.34 -7.33
CA LEU A 225 -13.17 6.92 -6.57
C LEU A 225 -13.48 8.32 -6.04
N ALA A 226 -14.18 9.13 -6.83
CA ALA A 226 -14.64 10.47 -6.45
C ALA A 226 -15.66 10.47 -5.28
N GLU A 227 -16.28 9.34 -4.96
CA GLU A 227 -17.15 9.18 -3.79
C GLU A 227 -16.42 8.50 -2.62
N ILE A 228 -15.62 7.47 -2.90
CA ILE A 228 -14.91 6.65 -1.89
C ILE A 228 -13.80 7.45 -1.21
N ILE A 229 -12.94 8.13 -1.98
CA ILE A 229 -11.79 8.87 -1.41
C ILE A 229 -12.28 9.96 -0.44
N PRO A 230 -13.22 10.85 -0.80
CA PRO A 230 -13.76 11.83 0.15
C PRO A 230 -14.42 11.19 1.37
N PHE A 231 -15.08 10.04 1.22
CA PHE A 231 -15.67 9.32 2.35
C PHE A 231 -14.61 8.81 3.34
N CYS A 232 -13.53 8.21 2.86
CA CYS A 232 -12.43 7.75 3.71
C CYS A 232 -11.77 8.93 4.46
N ILE A 233 -11.48 10.02 3.74
CA ILE A 233 -10.94 11.27 4.31
C ILE A 233 -11.87 11.84 5.39
N GLU A 234 -13.17 11.95 5.07
CA GLU A 234 -14.17 12.45 6.00
C GLU A 234 -14.25 11.58 7.26
N SER A 235 -14.16 10.27 7.10
CA SER A 235 -14.17 9.29 8.20
C SER A 235 -12.95 9.47 9.11
N ILE A 236 -11.75 9.59 8.55
CA ILE A 236 -10.52 9.84 9.31
C ILE A 236 -10.65 11.11 10.16
N ILE A 237 -11.14 12.20 9.55
CA ILE A 237 -11.29 13.49 10.24
C ILE A 237 -12.38 13.42 11.32
N LYS A 238 -13.57 12.90 10.99
CA LYS A 238 -14.72 12.89 11.92
C LYS A 238 -14.51 11.96 13.11
N GLN A 239 -13.86 10.82 12.88
CA GLN A 239 -13.53 9.86 13.93
C GLN A 239 -12.25 10.23 14.70
N LYS A 240 -11.63 11.38 14.39
CA LYS A 240 -10.38 11.85 15.02
C LYS A 240 -9.25 10.80 14.92
N MET A 241 -9.26 10.00 13.86
CA MET A 241 -8.30 8.91 13.65
C MET A 241 -6.93 9.41 13.23
N LEU A 242 -6.81 10.67 12.81
CA LEU A 242 -5.54 11.26 12.41
C LEU A 242 -4.47 11.15 13.50
N SER A 243 -4.80 11.49 14.75
CA SER A 243 -3.84 11.40 15.86
C SER A 243 -3.44 9.95 16.17
N PRO A 244 -4.37 8.97 16.30
CA PRO A 244 -4.02 7.55 16.41
C PRO A 244 -3.16 7.02 15.27
N ILE A 245 -3.48 7.36 14.01
CA ILE A 245 -2.71 6.95 12.82
C ILE A 245 -1.28 7.47 12.96
N LEU A 246 -1.11 8.78 13.14
CA LEU A 246 0.23 9.36 13.29
C LEU A 246 0.99 8.79 14.50
N SER A 247 0.30 8.52 15.61
CA SER A 247 0.91 7.92 16.80
C SER A 247 1.38 6.48 16.57
N ALA A 248 0.80 5.76 15.61
CA ALA A 248 1.25 4.43 15.19
C ALA A 248 2.42 4.50 14.18
N LEU A 249 2.41 5.49 13.28
CA LEU A 249 3.43 5.64 12.24
C LEU A 249 4.78 6.13 12.77
N PHE A 250 4.78 7.13 13.66
CA PHE A 250 6.02 7.73 14.16
C PHE A 250 6.97 6.73 14.83
N PRO A 251 6.51 5.82 15.72
CA PRO A 251 7.35 4.77 16.26
C PRO A 251 8.02 3.91 15.19
N ILE A 252 7.29 3.54 14.13
CA ILE A 252 7.81 2.74 13.01
C ILE A 252 8.94 3.50 12.30
N MET A 253 8.69 4.76 11.95
CA MET A 253 9.68 5.62 11.29
C MET A 253 10.94 5.84 12.14
N CYS A 254 10.79 5.88 13.46
CA CYS A 254 11.86 6.18 14.41
C CYS A 254 12.66 4.96 14.87
N VAL A 255 12.29 3.73 14.47
CA VAL A 255 12.97 2.51 14.92
C VAL A 255 14.47 2.59 14.60
N GLU A 256 15.32 2.27 15.58
CA GLU A 256 16.76 2.11 15.33
C GLU A 256 17.04 0.70 14.79
N PRO A 257 17.97 0.52 13.85
CA PRO A 257 18.41 -0.80 13.47
C PRO A 257 19.13 -1.50 14.64
N PRO A 258 19.25 -2.83 14.62
CA PRO A 258 20.00 -3.56 15.63
C PRO A 258 21.44 -3.04 15.79
N PRO A 259 22.02 -3.07 17.00
CA PRO A 259 23.37 -2.55 17.23
C PRO A 259 24.42 -3.15 16.29
N GLY A 260 25.14 -2.29 15.57
CA GLY A 260 26.17 -2.70 14.61
C GLY A 260 25.65 -3.02 13.21
N GLN A 261 24.34 -2.87 12.95
CA GLN A 261 23.73 -3.01 11.63
C GLN A 261 23.30 -1.63 11.09
N MET A 262 23.32 -1.49 9.77
CA MET A 262 22.66 -0.36 9.08
C MET A 262 21.23 -0.73 8.76
N ASP A 263 20.35 0.27 8.81
CA ASP A 263 18.97 0.11 8.37
C ASP A 263 18.94 -0.23 6.88
N PRO A 264 18.10 -1.17 6.40
CA PRO A 264 17.99 -1.49 4.99
C PRO A 264 17.78 -0.28 4.08
N GLU A 265 17.01 0.74 4.50
CA GLU A 265 16.83 1.97 3.71
C GLU A 265 18.09 2.83 3.60
N ASP A 266 19.07 2.56 4.46
CA ASP A 266 20.36 3.24 4.52
C ASP A 266 21.51 2.32 4.06
N GLN A 267 21.22 1.07 3.67
CA GLN A 267 22.19 0.17 3.06
C GLN A 267 22.49 0.61 1.62
N GLU A 268 23.73 0.38 1.21
CA GLU A 268 24.32 0.96 0.00
C GLU A 268 24.67 -0.16 -0.98
N ASP A 269 23.66 -0.90 -1.46
CA ASP A 269 23.90 -1.93 -2.48
C ASP A 269 23.99 -1.28 -3.87
N GLU A 270 25.20 -1.30 -4.45
CA GLU A 270 25.49 -0.73 -5.77
C GLU A 270 24.70 -1.43 -6.91
N ASP A 271 24.21 -2.65 -6.66
CA ASP A 271 23.50 -3.49 -7.64
C ASP A 271 21.96 -3.24 -7.67
N GLU A 272 21.37 -2.62 -6.62
CA GLU A 272 19.91 -2.34 -6.56
C GLU A 272 19.49 -1.07 -7.34
N ILE A 273 20.45 -0.23 -7.78
CA ILE A 273 20.17 1.09 -8.39
C ILE A 273 19.88 0.99 -9.90
N LEU A 274 20.12 -0.17 -10.53
CA LEU A 274 19.88 -0.38 -11.97
C LEU A 274 18.42 -0.69 -12.31
N ASP A 275 17.60 -1.06 -11.31
CA ASP A 275 16.16 -1.23 -11.46
C ASP A 275 15.45 -0.11 -10.67
N GLU A 276 15.01 0.95 -11.37
CA GLU A 276 14.16 2.03 -10.81
C GLU A 276 12.87 1.50 -10.14
N GLU A 277 12.56 0.21 -10.27
CA GLU A 277 11.33 -0.43 -9.80
C GLU A 277 11.45 -1.22 -8.48
N THR A 278 12.64 -1.36 -7.89
CA THR A 278 12.83 -2.03 -6.59
C THR A 278 13.27 -1.06 -5.49
N GLU A 279 12.45 -0.05 -5.19
CA GLU A 279 12.55 0.63 -3.89
C GLU A 279 12.42 -0.42 -2.77
N VAL A 280 13.35 -0.43 -1.81
CA VAL A 280 13.27 -1.32 -0.65
C VAL A 280 11.98 -1.01 0.12
N GLN A 281 10.96 -1.85 -0.07
CA GLN A 281 9.64 -1.69 0.54
C GLN A 281 9.70 -2.09 2.02
N THR A 282 10.17 -1.17 2.86
CA THR A 282 10.22 -1.37 4.32
C THR A 282 8.96 -0.82 5.01
N PRO A 283 8.65 -1.27 6.24
CA PRO A 283 7.60 -0.65 7.05
C PRO A 283 7.81 0.86 7.28
N LYS A 284 9.07 1.34 7.31
CA LYS A 284 9.39 2.77 7.46
C LYS A 284 9.01 3.56 6.21
N HIS A 285 9.37 3.03 5.05
CA HIS A 285 9.01 3.60 3.76
C HIS A 285 7.49 3.73 3.62
N TYR A 286 6.73 2.66 3.92
CA TYR A 286 5.26 2.74 3.92
C TYR A 286 4.70 3.73 4.94
N ALA A 287 5.30 3.82 6.13
CA ALA A 287 4.85 4.79 7.12
C ALA A 287 5.01 6.24 6.62
N VAL A 288 6.09 6.54 5.90
CA VAL A 288 6.31 7.83 5.24
C VAL A 288 5.31 8.04 4.10
N GLN A 289 5.07 7.04 3.24
CA GLN A 289 4.09 7.11 2.16
C GLN A 289 2.66 7.37 2.68
N VAL A 290 2.28 6.82 3.83
CA VAL A 290 0.98 7.13 4.43
C VAL A 290 0.91 8.62 4.83
N ILE A 291 1.99 9.21 5.35
CA ILE A 291 2.02 10.65 5.66
C ILE A 291 1.92 11.49 4.39
N ASP A 292 2.59 11.08 3.32
CA ASP A 292 2.48 11.71 2.01
C ASP A 292 1.04 11.71 1.48
N MET A 293 0.39 10.53 1.48
CA MET A 293 -1.02 10.40 1.11
C MET A 293 -1.96 11.26 1.98
N LEU A 294 -1.67 11.37 3.28
CA LEU A 294 -2.40 12.28 4.16
C LEU A 294 -2.17 13.75 3.76
N ALA A 295 -0.95 14.12 3.34
CA ALA A 295 -0.63 15.48 2.89
C ALA A 295 -1.36 15.84 1.60
N LEU A 296 -1.45 14.92 0.65
CA LEU A 296 -2.15 15.11 -0.64
C LEU A 296 -3.66 15.28 -0.50
N HIS A 297 -4.24 14.75 0.57
CA HIS A 297 -5.69 14.60 0.68
C HIS A 297 -6.34 15.30 1.89
N LEU A 298 -5.56 15.71 2.90
CA LEU A 298 -6.08 16.43 4.06
C LEU A 298 -5.81 17.93 3.99
N PRO A 299 -6.69 18.76 4.59
CA PRO A 299 -6.40 20.18 4.78
C PRO A 299 -5.09 20.38 5.58
N PRO A 300 -4.10 21.12 5.06
CA PRO A 300 -2.78 21.28 5.71
C PRO A 300 -2.88 21.78 7.15
N GLU A 301 -3.77 22.73 7.45
CA GLU A 301 -3.95 23.24 8.83
C GLU A 301 -4.30 22.13 9.82
N LYS A 302 -5.13 21.16 9.41
CA LYS A 302 -5.55 20.05 10.28
C LYS A 302 -4.44 19.02 10.43
N LEU A 303 -3.72 18.75 9.35
CA LEU A 303 -2.59 17.81 9.36
C LEU A 303 -1.47 18.34 10.26
N PHE A 304 -0.99 19.56 10.01
CA PHE A 304 0.08 20.18 10.79
C PHE A 304 -0.26 20.27 12.27
N ALA A 305 -1.49 20.63 12.63
CA ALA A 305 -1.91 20.72 14.03
C ALA A 305 -1.75 19.39 14.82
N GLN A 306 -1.84 18.24 14.16
CA GLN A 306 -1.65 16.92 14.78
C GLN A 306 -0.23 16.36 14.57
N LEU A 307 0.40 16.72 13.46
CA LEU A 307 1.72 16.22 13.07
C LEU A 307 2.86 16.94 13.80
N THR A 308 2.80 18.26 13.92
CA THR A 308 3.86 19.09 14.53
C THR A 308 4.27 18.62 15.94
N PRO A 309 3.35 18.27 16.85
CA PRO A 309 3.71 17.78 18.19
C PRO A 309 4.51 16.46 18.20
N LEU A 310 4.43 15.67 17.13
CA LEU A 310 5.19 14.43 16.96
C LEU A 310 6.50 14.67 16.18
N MET A 311 6.44 15.53 15.16
CA MET A 311 7.57 15.84 14.28
C MET A 311 8.65 16.70 14.94
N GLU A 312 8.29 17.77 15.66
CA GLU A 312 9.26 18.68 16.26
C GLU A 312 10.20 17.99 17.27
N PRO A 313 9.73 17.13 18.19
CA PRO A 313 10.61 16.39 19.08
C PRO A 313 11.60 15.48 18.34
N CYS A 314 11.16 14.88 17.22
CA CYS A 314 12.01 14.00 16.41
C CYS A 314 13.16 14.78 15.77
N LEU A 315 12.89 15.97 15.21
CA LEU A 315 13.90 16.85 14.62
C LEU A 315 14.96 17.32 15.61
N LEU A 316 14.60 17.45 16.89
CA LEU A 316 15.48 17.91 17.97
C LEU A 316 16.13 16.76 18.75
N SER A 317 15.89 15.51 18.36
CA SER A 317 16.35 14.34 19.10
C SER A 317 17.87 14.13 18.97
N ALA A 318 18.47 13.56 20.02
CA ALA A 318 19.84 13.07 19.96
C ALA A 318 19.96 11.82 19.07
N ASN A 319 18.88 11.05 18.88
CA ASN A 319 18.87 9.87 18.03
C ASN A 319 18.80 10.27 16.54
N PRO A 320 19.76 9.83 15.70
CA PRO A 320 19.77 10.17 14.28
C PRO A 320 18.58 9.61 13.48
N TYR A 321 18.03 8.45 13.82
CA TYR A 321 16.86 7.87 13.16
C TYR A 321 15.57 8.63 13.48
N GLN A 322 15.47 9.23 14.66
CA GLN A 322 14.39 10.16 14.97
C GLN A 322 14.54 11.45 14.16
N ARG A 323 15.74 12.01 14.06
CA ARG A 323 15.99 13.18 13.19
C ARG A 323 15.67 12.87 11.72
N LYS A 324 16.10 11.69 11.23
CA LYS A 324 15.74 11.16 9.89
C LYS A 324 14.23 11.16 9.70
N ALA A 325 13.48 10.54 10.61
CA ALA A 325 12.01 10.48 10.54
C ALA A 325 11.36 11.88 10.47
N GLY A 326 11.86 12.83 11.27
CA GLY A 326 11.40 14.22 11.21
C GLY A 326 11.67 14.88 9.85
N LEU A 327 12.84 14.66 9.26
CA LEU A 327 13.20 15.19 7.94
C LEU A 327 12.41 14.53 6.81
N MET A 328 12.17 13.22 6.88
CA MET A 328 11.33 12.50 5.90
C MET A 328 9.90 13.03 5.92
N CYS A 329 9.33 13.28 7.11
CA CYS A 329 8.04 13.97 7.23
C CYS A 329 8.07 15.34 6.53
N ILE A 330 9.08 16.16 6.79
CA ILE A 330 9.20 17.47 6.14
C ILE A 330 9.26 17.33 4.62
N ALA A 331 10.02 16.36 4.11
CA ALA A 331 10.19 16.13 2.67
C ALA A 331 8.85 15.82 1.99
N VAL A 332 8.12 14.80 2.46
CA VAL A 332 6.88 14.37 1.80
C VAL A 332 5.71 15.35 1.98
N LEU A 333 5.72 16.17 3.03
CA LEU A 333 4.74 17.25 3.14
C LEU A 333 4.85 18.28 2.00
N SER A 334 6.02 18.38 1.34
CA SER A 334 6.27 19.41 0.34
C SER A 334 5.36 19.32 -0.88
N GLU A 335 4.94 18.11 -1.28
CA GLU A 335 4.05 17.90 -2.42
C GLU A 335 2.61 18.32 -2.06
N GLY A 336 1.94 17.55 -1.19
CA GLY A 336 0.54 17.78 -0.87
C GLY A 336 0.24 19.08 -0.11
N CYS A 337 1.23 19.64 0.61
CA CYS A 337 1.07 20.88 1.36
C CYS A 337 1.88 22.06 0.77
N ALA A 338 2.29 21.99 -0.50
CA ALA A 338 3.14 22.98 -1.16
C ALA A 338 2.73 24.44 -0.90
N ASP A 339 1.49 24.81 -1.26
CA ASP A 339 0.98 26.17 -1.11
C ASP A 339 1.00 26.65 0.35
N PHE A 340 0.65 25.78 1.29
CA PHE A 340 0.65 26.11 2.71
C PHE A 340 2.08 26.32 3.22
N ILE A 341 3.01 25.46 2.82
CA ILE A 341 4.42 25.55 3.19
C ILE A 341 5.06 26.82 2.64
N ARG A 342 4.92 27.08 1.34
CA ARG A 342 5.47 28.26 0.66
C ARG A 342 5.07 29.56 1.37
N ASN A 343 3.82 29.67 1.77
CA ASN A 343 3.27 30.88 2.38
C ASN A 343 3.57 31.02 3.89
N LYS A 344 3.76 29.93 4.63
CA LYS A 344 3.80 29.98 6.10
C LYS A 344 5.05 29.39 6.75
N HIS A 345 5.69 28.40 6.12
CA HIS A 345 6.70 27.56 6.78
C HIS A 345 8.02 27.44 6.02
N LEU A 346 8.08 27.81 4.74
CA LEU A 346 9.23 27.58 3.85
C LEU A 346 10.55 28.04 4.45
N LYS A 347 10.62 29.28 4.94
CA LYS A 347 11.85 29.83 5.55
C LYS A 347 12.37 28.96 6.71
N THR A 348 11.46 28.52 7.58
CA THR A 348 11.81 27.70 8.74
C THR A 348 12.22 26.30 8.33
N MET A 349 11.48 25.69 7.39
CA MET A 349 11.77 24.35 6.90
C MET A 349 13.09 24.30 6.13
N ILE A 350 13.37 25.25 5.24
CA ILE A 350 14.67 25.37 4.56
C ILE A 350 15.79 25.49 5.57
N LYS A 351 15.63 26.31 6.61
CA LYS A 351 16.64 26.42 7.68
C LYS A 351 16.91 25.07 8.35
N ILE A 352 15.86 24.34 8.72
CA ILE A 352 15.99 23.02 9.36
C ILE A 352 16.75 22.04 8.44
N VAL A 353 16.36 21.97 7.16
CA VAL A 353 16.98 21.06 6.20
C VAL A 353 18.44 21.46 5.91
N CYS A 354 18.73 22.75 5.73
CA CYS A 354 20.10 23.24 5.55
C CYS A 354 20.99 22.97 6.77
N ASP A 355 20.48 23.19 7.99
CA ASP A 355 21.21 22.90 9.22
C ASP A 355 21.51 21.37 9.30
N ALA A 356 20.58 20.52 8.86
CA ALA A 356 20.73 19.06 8.84
C ALA A 356 21.73 18.52 7.78
N LEU A 357 22.06 19.28 6.74
CA LEU A 357 23.14 18.91 5.80
C LEU A 357 24.52 18.86 6.47
N SER A 358 24.67 19.52 7.62
CA SER A 358 25.88 19.53 8.44
C SER A 358 25.77 18.64 9.69
N ASP A 359 24.75 17.78 9.78
CA ASP A 359 24.56 16.86 10.92
C ASP A 359 25.74 15.87 11.03
N GLU A 360 26.06 15.41 12.24
CA GLU A 360 27.13 14.44 12.48
C GLU A 360 26.83 13.07 11.86
N SER A 361 25.55 12.70 11.78
CA SER A 361 25.08 11.43 11.23
C SER A 361 24.85 11.49 9.73
N GLN A 362 25.45 10.54 9.01
CA GLN A 362 25.28 10.39 7.57
C GLN A 362 23.83 10.08 7.17
N VAL A 363 23.10 9.32 7.99
CA VAL A 363 21.67 9.00 7.78
C VAL A 363 20.83 10.27 7.77
N VAL A 364 21.13 11.22 8.66
CA VAL A 364 20.43 12.51 8.75
C VAL A 364 20.79 13.40 7.56
N ARG A 365 22.07 13.45 7.17
CA ARG A 365 22.51 14.20 5.98
C ARG A 365 21.83 13.67 4.70
N ASN A 366 21.70 12.36 4.55
CA ASN A 366 20.99 11.74 3.44
C ASN A 366 19.52 12.13 3.38
N ALA A 367 18.82 12.12 4.52
CA ALA A 367 17.42 12.58 4.59
C ALA A 367 17.28 14.08 4.28
N ALA A 368 18.26 14.90 4.66
CA ALA A 368 18.28 16.32 4.32
C ALA A 368 18.48 16.55 2.81
N LEU A 369 19.35 15.77 2.15
CA LEU A 369 19.52 15.82 0.69
C LEU A 369 18.23 15.46 -0.05
N PHE A 370 17.56 14.39 0.38
CA PHE A 370 16.25 14.00 -0.16
C PHE A 370 15.21 15.12 0.02
N ALA A 371 15.15 15.73 1.21
CA ALA A 371 14.24 16.85 1.46
C ALA A 371 14.53 18.08 0.58
N ILE A 372 15.80 18.39 0.27
CA ILE A 372 16.13 19.46 -0.69
C ILE A 372 15.63 19.11 -2.09
N GLY A 373 15.80 17.88 -2.57
CA GLY A 373 15.26 17.45 -3.87
C GLY A 373 13.75 17.61 -3.94
N GLN A 374 13.03 17.06 -2.97
CA GLN A 374 11.57 17.19 -2.86
C GLN A 374 11.10 18.64 -2.79
N PHE A 375 11.79 19.48 -2.04
CA PHE A 375 11.47 20.91 -1.99
C PHE A 375 11.69 21.59 -3.34
N SER A 376 12.74 21.19 -4.06
CA SER A 376 13.11 21.77 -5.36
C SER A 376 12.09 21.43 -6.43
N GLU A 377 11.47 20.26 -6.35
CA GLU A 377 10.38 19.86 -7.26
C GLU A 377 9.07 20.58 -6.89
N ASN A 378 8.71 20.58 -5.60
CA ASN A 378 7.34 20.90 -5.19
C ASN A 378 7.13 22.35 -4.71
N LEU A 379 8.17 23.06 -4.28
CA LEU A 379 8.08 24.39 -3.66
C LEU A 379 8.52 25.53 -4.57
N GLN A 380 8.45 25.32 -5.89
CA GLN A 380 8.74 26.34 -6.90
C GLN A 380 7.59 27.36 -7.07
N PRO A 381 7.88 28.64 -7.39
CA PRO A 381 9.22 29.22 -7.60
C PRO A 381 9.93 29.71 -6.32
N GLU A 382 9.26 29.72 -5.17
CA GLU A 382 9.71 30.40 -3.95
C GLU A 382 11.00 29.83 -3.37
N ILE A 383 11.25 28.53 -3.54
CA ILE A 383 12.51 27.90 -3.10
C ILE A 383 13.74 28.51 -3.79
N SER A 384 13.62 29.00 -5.03
CA SER A 384 14.73 29.61 -5.76
C SER A 384 15.32 30.84 -5.07
N GLU A 385 14.56 31.51 -4.18
CA GLU A 385 15.04 32.63 -3.35
C GLU A 385 16.08 32.21 -2.31
N TYR A 386 16.24 30.90 -2.07
CA TYR A 386 17.17 30.35 -1.10
C TYR A 386 18.44 29.78 -1.74
N SER A 387 18.70 30.08 -3.02
CA SER A 387 19.92 29.64 -3.74
C SER A 387 21.21 29.95 -2.99
N ASP A 388 21.26 31.11 -2.32
CA ASP A 388 22.43 31.56 -1.56
C ASP A 388 22.68 30.77 -0.28
N SER A 389 21.67 30.04 0.20
CA SER A 389 21.80 29.13 1.34
C SER A 389 22.02 27.68 0.89
N VAL A 390 21.32 27.24 -0.16
CA VAL A 390 21.30 25.83 -0.57
C VAL A 390 22.51 25.45 -1.42
N LEU A 391 22.82 26.20 -2.48
CA LEU A 391 23.89 25.81 -3.42
C LEU A 391 25.27 25.72 -2.79
N PRO A 392 25.72 26.67 -1.93
CA PRO A 392 27.01 26.54 -1.28
C PRO A 392 27.13 25.28 -0.41
N LEU A 393 26.03 24.87 0.24
CA LEU A 393 25.99 23.66 1.06
C LEU A 393 26.07 22.40 0.20
N LEU A 394 25.30 22.32 -0.89
CA LEU A 394 25.35 21.19 -1.82
C LEU A 394 26.73 21.04 -2.47
N LEU A 395 27.31 22.13 -2.97
CA LEU A 395 28.66 22.14 -3.56
C LEU A 395 29.74 21.76 -2.55
N GLY A 396 29.64 22.29 -1.32
CA GLY A 396 30.52 21.94 -0.20
C GLY A 396 30.43 20.46 0.17
N TYR A 397 29.21 19.92 0.23
CA TYR A 397 28.95 18.51 0.52
C TYR A 397 29.57 17.61 -0.56
N ILE A 398 29.26 17.85 -1.84
CA ILE A 398 29.78 17.07 -2.97
C ILE A 398 31.31 17.10 -3.03
N SER A 399 31.92 18.23 -2.67
CA SER A 399 33.38 18.38 -2.66
C SER A 399 34.05 17.64 -1.50
N GLY A 400 33.34 17.46 -0.38
CA GLY A 400 33.86 16.85 0.84
C GLY A 400 33.68 15.33 0.94
N VAL A 401 32.82 14.74 0.11
CA VAL A 401 32.60 13.29 0.07
C VAL A 401 33.70 12.59 -0.74
N ASP A 402 34.18 11.45 -0.24
CA ASP A 402 35.13 10.60 -0.96
C ASP A 402 34.49 10.13 -2.29
N PRO A 403 35.13 10.36 -3.46
CA PRO A 403 34.65 9.86 -4.75
C PRO A 403 34.40 8.36 -4.82
N CYS A 404 34.96 7.57 -3.89
CA CYS A 404 34.68 6.14 -3.77
C CYS A 404 33.35 5.81 -3.06
N GLN A 405 32.68 6.78 -2.43
CA GLN A 405 31.37 6.60 -1.76
C GLN A 405 30.22 7.03 -2.68
N ASN A 406 29.81 6.11 -3.55
CA ASN A 406 28.83 6.39 -4.62
C ASN A 406 27.43 6.76 -4.10
N ALA A 407 26.94 6.11 -3.05
CA ALA A 407 25.56 6.29 -2.55
C ALA A 407 25.30 7.71 -2.01
N HIS A 408 26.27 8.29 -1.28
CA HIS A 408 26.19 9.66 -0.79
C HIS A 408 26.16 10.67 -1.94
N LEU A 409 26.92 10.38 -3.00
CA LEU A 409 26.96 11.22 -4.19
C LEU A 409 25.63 11.13 -4.94
N THR A 410 25.02 9.95 -5.11
CA THR A 410 23.71 9.81 -5.77
C THR A 410 22.66 10.75 -5.16
N LYS A 411 22.48 10.73 -3.83
CA LYS A 411 21.51 11.60 -3.15
C LYS A 411 21.87 13.09 -3.26
N ALA A 412 23.16 13.42 -3.25
CA ALA A 412 23.63 14.80 -3.38
C ALA A 412 23.44 15.35 -4.80
N TYR A 413 23.68 14.53 -5.82
CA TYR A 413 23.43 14.85 -7.22
C TYR A 413 21.93 14.94 -7.51
N TYR A 414 21.09 14.06 -6.97
CA TYR A 414 19.62 14.20 -7.01
C TYR A 414 19.14 15.55 -6.46
N ALA A 415 19.64 15.94 -5.27
CA ALA A 415 19.31 17.24 -4.68
C ALA A 415 19.81 18.41 -5.53
N LEU A 416 21.02 18.30 -6.09
CA LEU A 416 21.61 19.33 -6.94
C LEU A 416 20.82 19.50 -8.24
N GLU A 417 20.52 18.41 -8.94
CA GLU A 417 19.81 18.36 -10.21
C GLU A 417 18.46 19.07 -10.10
N ASN A 418 17.61 18.61 -9.20
CA ASN A 418 16.30 19.20 -8.99
C ASN A 418 16.37 20.68 -8.60
N PHE A 419 17.37 21.05 -7.78
CA PHE A 419 17.51 22.44 -7.37
C PHE A 419 17.92 23.34 -8.53
N VAL A 420 18.93 22.95 -9.32
CA VAL A 420 19.49 23.81 -10.39
C VAL A 420 18.61 23.90 -11.63
N GLU A 421 17.82 22.86 -11.92
CA GLU A 421 16.99 22.78 -13.12
C GLU A 421 16.01 23.95 -13.27
N SER A 422 15.50 24.47 -12.14
CA SER A 422 14.49 25.54 -12.14
C SER A 422 15.02 26.90 -11.64
N LEU A 423 16.34 27.10 -11.51
CA LEU A 423 16.90 28.36 -10.98
C LEU A 423 16.82 29.55 -11.95
N GLY A 424 16.75 29.29 -13.25
CA GLY A 424 16.88 30.33 -14.26
C GLY A 424 18.19 31.12 -14.09
N SER A 425 18.13 32.44 -14.25
CA SER A 425 19.31 33.32 -14.16
C SER A 425 20.03 33.32 -12.80
N LYS A 426 19.39 32.86 -11.71
CA LYS A 426 20.03 32.80 -10.39
C LYS A 426 21.17 31.79 -10.30
N ILE A 427 21.28 30.88 -11.27
CA ILE A 427 22.40 29.94 -11.36
C ILE A 427 23.71 30.63 -11.76
N GLU A 428 23.65 31.80 -12.42
CA GLU A 428 24.81 32.49 -13.03
C GLU A 428 26.01 32.65 -12.09
N PRO A 429 25.86 33.09 -10.82
CA PRO A 429 27.00 33.25 -9.90
C PRO A 429 27.70 31.94 -9.55
N TYR A 430 27.00 30.81 -9.68
CA TYR A 430 27.44 29.48 -9.28
C TYR A 430 27.96 28.65 -10.46
N LEU A 431 27.64 29.04 -11.70
CA LEU A 431 28.06 28.34 -12.92
C LEU A 431 29.57 28.04 -12.99
N PRO A 432 30.49 28.96 -12.64
CA PRO A 432 31.93 28.64 -12.70
C PRO A 432 32.31 27.45 -11.82
N ALA A 433 31.81 27.43 -10.58
CA ALA A 433 32.10 26.36 -9.62
C ALA A 433 31.41 25.04 -10.00
N LEU A 434 30.16 25.11 -10.47
CA LEU A 434 29.42 23.96 -10.98
C LEU A 434 30.17 23.33 -12.16
N MET A 435 30.53 24.13 -13.16
CA MET A 435 31.18 23.63 -14.38
C MET A 435 32.58 23.09 -14.11
N GLU A 436 33.36 23.73 -13.24
CA GLU A 436 34.65 23.19 -12.80
C GLU A 436 34.49 21.79 -12.17
N ARG A 437 33.52 21.62 -11.28
CA ARG A 437 33.26 20.35 -10.60
C ARG A 437 32.78 19.26 -11.57
N ILE A 438 31.83 19.57 -12.44
CA ILE A 438 31.28 18.62 -13.42
C ILE A 438 32.36 18.16 -14.39
N LEU A 439 33.13 19.09 -14.97
CA LEU A 439 34.20 18.76 -15.91
C LEU A 439 35.34 17.97 -15.25
N MET A 440 35.68 18.27 -13.99
CA MET A 440 36.66 17.50 -13.24
C MET A 440 36.19 16.05 -13.02
N SER A 441 34.91 15.87 -12.67
CA SER A 441 34.33 14.55 -12.37
C SER A 441 34.21 13.69 -13.62
N LEU A 442 33.77 14.28 -14.74
CA LEU A 442 33.74 13.65 -16.05
C LEU A 442 35.09 13.03 -16.46
N ASN A 443 36.18 13.78 -16.27
CA ASN A 443 37.51 13.34 -16.69
C ASN A 443 38.15 12.33 -15.72
N ASN A 444 37.93 12.47 -14.41
CA ASN A 444 38.78 11.81 -13.41
C ASN A 444 38.05 10.82 -12.48
N ALA A 445 36.72 10.77 -12.46
CA ALA A 445 35.96 9.94 -11.51
C ALA A 445 35.68 8.52 -12.03
N ASN A 446 35.02 7.69 -11.21
CA ASN A 446 34.51 6.38 -11.63
C ASN A 446 33.26 6.53 -12.55
N ASN A 447 32.79 5.44 -13.16
CA ASN A 447 31.67 5.51 -14.10
C ASN A 447 30.38 6.07 -13.49
N ARG A 448 30.07 5.72 -12.23
CA ARG A 448 28.86 6.19 -11.56
C ARG A 448 28.88 7.70 -11.30
N VAL A 449 29.97 8.23 -10.77
CA VAL A 449 30.10 9.67 -10.50
C VAL A 449 30.14 10.46 -11.81
N ARG A 450 30.69 9.90 -12.88
CA ARG A 450 30.62 10.51 -14.22
C ARG A 450 29.18 10.57 -14.72
N GLU A 451 28.43 9.47 -14.63
CA GLU A 451 27.02 9.41 -15.03
C GLU A 451 26.18 10.47 -14.29
N LEU A 452 26.29 10.51 -12.95
CA LEU A 452 25.63 11.55 -12.13
C LEU A 452 26.04 12.97 -12.54
N SER A 453 27.33 13.18 -12.84
CA SER A 453 27.81 14.48 -13.30
C SER A 453 27.26 14.88 -14.67
N VAL A 454 27.03 13.92 -15.56
CA VAL A 454 26.39 14.16 -16.86
C VAL A 454 24.90 14.50 -16.67
N SER A 455 24.20 13.81 -15.75
CA SER A 455 22.82 14.16 -15.40
C SER A 455 22.70 15.58 -14.83
N ALA A 456 23.54 15.93 -13.85
CA ALA A 456 23.63 17.30 -13.34
C ALA A 456 23.97 18.34 -14.40
N LEU A 457 24.79 18.00 -15.41
CA LEU A 457 25.02 18.90 -16.54
C LEU A 457 23.72 19.17 -17.34
N GLY A 458 22.89 18.16 -17.54
CA GLY A 458 21.57 18.31 -18.15
C GLY A 458 20.67 19.26 -17.36
N ALA A 459 20.58 19.06 -16.04
CA ALA A 459 19.82 19.96 -15.16
C ALA A 459 20.37 21.40 -15.17
N ILE A 460 21.70 21.57 -15.12
CA ILE A 460 22.34 22.89 -15.26
C ILE A 460 21.97 23.53 -16.60
N ALA A 461 21.93 22.77 -17.69
CA ALA A 461 21.56 23.29 -19.00
C ALA A 461 20.11 23.75 -19.08
N ASN A 462 19.17 23.03 -18.44
CA ASN A 462 17.77 23.46 -18.31
C ASN A 462 17.65 24.78 -17.52
N GLY A 463 18.37 24.91 -16.40
CA GLY A 463 18.31 26.12 -15.58
C GLY A 463 19.07 27.33 -16.14
N ALA A 464 20.24 27.10 -16.73
CA ALA A 464 21.15 28.16 -17.20
C ALA A 464 20.87 28.61 -18.64
N GLU A 465 20.27 27.75 -19.45
CA GLU A 465 20.07 27.95 -20.88
C GLU A 465 21.34 28.52 -21.56
N LYS A 466 21.23 29.67 -22.23
CA LYS A 466 22.31 30.34 -22.97
C LYS A 466 23.47 30.81 -22.08
N LEU A 467 23.31 30.88 -20.76
CA LEU A 467 24.42 31.21 -19.84
C LEU A 467 25.51 30.13 -19.85
N LEU A 468 25.20 28.91 -20.32
CA LEU A 468 26.15 27.81 -20.43
C LEU A 468 27.07 27.91 -21.68
N LEU A 469 26.77 28.78 -22.64
CA LEU A 469 27.54 28.94 -23.89
C LEU A 469 29.06 29.11 -23.71
N PRO A 470 29.58 29.84 -22.69
CA PRO A 470 31.03 29.95 -22.45
C PRO A 470 31.73 28.62 -22.19
N TYR A 471 31.00 27.61 -21.72
CA TYR A 471 31.51 26.29 -21.36
C TYR A 471 31.27 25.23 -22.46
N PHE A 472 30.53 25.59 -23.52
CA PHE A 472 30.04 24.68 -24.55
C PHE A 472 31.16 23.81 -25.16
N SER A 473 32.27 24.42 -25.56
CA SER A 473 33.37 23.69 -26.21
C SER A 473 33.95 22.60 -25.29
N SER A 474 34.22 22.93 -24.02
CA SER A 474 34.78 21.99 -23.04
C SER A 474 33.80 20.89 -22.70
N VAL A 475 32.50 21.21 -22.60
CA VAL A 475 31.43 20.23 -22.38
C VAL A 475 31.35 19.25 -23.55
N MET A 476 31.30 19.74 -24.79
CA MET A 476 31.20 18.89 -25.98
C MET A 476 32.43 17.99 -26.16
N GLU A 477 33.62 18.48 -25.86
CA GLU A 477 34.85 17.68 -25.86
C GLU A 477 34.80 16.54 -24.83
N ALA A 478 34.32 16.81 -23.61
CA ALA A 478 34.20 15.80 -22.57
C ALA A 478 33.14 14.73 -22.91
N LEU A 479 31.94 15.13 -23.35
CA LEU A 479 30.87 14.19 -23.71
C LEU A 479 31.25 13.31 -24.90
N LYS A 480 31.99 13.85 -25.89
CA LYS A 480 32.37 13.12 -27.10
C LYS A 480 33.16 11.83 -26.81
N VAL A 481 33.98 11.83 -25.75
CA VAL A 481 34.75 10.64 -25.35
C VAL A 481 33.80 9.48 -25.05
N HIS A 482 32.78 9.73 -24.24
CA HIS A 482 31.83 8.72 -23.77
C HIS A 482 30.74 8.37 -24.81
N LEU A 483 30.39 9.31 -25.69
CA LEU A 483 29.46 9.05 -26.78
C LEU A 483 30.04 8.10 -27.85
N VAL A 484 31.36 8.17 -28.10
CA VAL A 484 32.01 7.43 -29.19
C VAL A 484 32.73 6.16 -28.71
N GLN A 485 33.32 6.17 -27.51
CA GLN A 485 34.06 5.02 -26.97
C GLN A 485 33.16 4.22 -26.02
N THR A 486 32.63 3.09 -26.50
CA THR A 486 31.58 2.34 -25.81
C THR A 486 32.00 1.62 -24.53
N GLY A 487 33.29 1.49 -24.20
CA GLY A 487 33.77 0.90 -22.93
C GLY A 487 33.35 -0.55 -22.64
N GLY A 488 32.48 -1.19 -23.45
CA GLY A 488 31.81 -2.45 -23.12
C GLY A 488 30.47 -2.22 -22.41
N GLU A 489 29.92 -3.25 -21.78
CA GLU A 489 28.66 -3.17 -21.01
C GLU A 489 28.74 -2.13 -19.87
N GLU A 490 29.88 -2.06 -19.16
CA GLU A 490 30.12 -1.10 -18.06
C GLU A 490 30.07 0.39 -18.51
N GLY A 491 30.26 0.66 -19.80
CA GLY A 491 30.24 2.00 -20.38
C GLY A 491 28.88 2.44 -20.91
N LYS A 492 27.88 1.53 -20.94
CA LYS A 492 26.56 1.84 -21.50
C LYS A 492 25.78 2.88 -20.69
N PRO A 493 25.67 2.82 -19.34
CA PRO A 493 24.86 3.79 -18.59
C PRO A 493 25.32 5.24 -18.82
N ILE A 494 26.64 5.47 -18.76
CA ILE A 494 27.21 6.78 -19.05
C ILE A 494 26.99 7.21 -20.51
N GLN A 495 27.07 6.30 -21.47
CA GLN A 495 26.81 6.61 -22.88
C GLN A 495 25.35 7.02 -23.13
N ILE A 496 24.39 6.30 -22.53
CA ILE A 496 22.96 6.61 -22.57
C ILE A 496 22.72 7.99 -21.94
N GLN A 497 23.28 8.23 -20.75
CA GLN A 497 23.15 9.51 -20.06
C GLN A 497 23.77 10.68 -20.84
N CYS A 498 24.89 10.47 -21.53
CA CYS A 498 25.50 11.46 -22.41
C CYS A 498 24.62 11.77 -23.62
N LEU A 499 23.95 10.76 -24.18
CA LEU A 499 23.05 10.93 -25.32
C LEU A 499 21.80 11.73 -24.92
N GLU A 500 21.22 11.43 -23.76
CA GLU A 500 20.11 12.20 -23.19
C GLU A 500 20.53 13.65 -22.96
N THR A 501 21.68 13.86 -22.31
CA THR A 501 22.20 15.21 -22.02
C THR A 501 22.53 15.99 -23.28
N LEU A 502 23.02 15.33 -24.33
CA LEU A 502 23.21 15.96 -25.64
C LEU A 502 21.88 16.52 -26.18
N SER A 503 20.79 15.77 -26.03
CA SER A 503 19.47 16.24 -26.45
C SER A 503 19.01 17.48 -25.67
N ILE A 504 19.30 17.54 -24.37
CA ILE A 504 19.00 18.67 -23.50
C ILE A 504 19.82 19.91 -23.91
N LEU A 505 21.11 19.74 -24.17
CA LEU A 505 21.97 20.83 -24.64
C LEU A 505 21.49 21.41 -25.97
N VAL A 506 21.08 20.55 -26.91
CA VAL A 506 20.51 20.95 -28.22
C VAL A 506 19.28 21.84 -28.02
N ARG A 507 18.39 21.50 -27.08
CA ARG A 507 17.18 22.28 -26.80
C ARG A 507 17.49 23.65 -26.18
N ASN A 508 18.45 23.72 -25.26
CA ASN A 508 18.65 24.89 -24.40
C ASN A 508 19.68 25.91 -24.92
N LEU A 509 20.72 25.48 -25.65
CA LEU A 509 21.79 26.38 -26.08
C LEU A 509 21.51 27.12 -27.40
N GLY A 510 20.41 26.77 -28.07
CA GLY A 510 19.89 27.47 -29.24
C GLY A 510 20.53 27.08 -30.57
N LYS A 511 19.86 27.51 -31.66
CA LYS A 511 20.15 27.13 -33.04
C LYS A 511 21.58 27.46 -33.48
N ASP A 512 22.09 28.64 -33.15
CA ASP A 512 23.39 29.11 -33.66
C ASP A 512 24.58 28.26 -33.18
N ALA A 513 24.52 27.75 -31.94
CA ALA A 513 25.58 26.92 -31.37
C ALA A 513 25.59 25.51 -31.97
N PHE A 514 24.42 24.94 -32.22
CA PHE A 514 24.27 23.53 -32.63
C PHE A 514 24.12 23.32 -34.14
N LEU A 515 23.76 24.34 -34.92
CA LEU A 515 23.60 24.22 -36.37
C LEU A 515 24.81 23.55 -37.08
N PRO A 516 26.08 23.82 -36.72
CA PRO A 516 27.22 23.16 -37.35
C PRO A 516 27.36 21.67 -36.99
N LEU A 517 26.71 21.22 -35.92
CA LEU A 517 26.87 19.89 -35.33
C LEU A 517 25.65 18.98 -35.55
N THR A 518 24.53 19.52 -36.05
CA THR A 518 23.26 18.77 -36.09
C THR A 518 23.32 17.51 -36.95
N GLU A 519 24.01 17.56 -38.08
CA GLU A 519 24.17 16.39 -38.96
C GLU A 519 24.99 15.30 -38.27
N ASP A 520 26.13 15.65 -37.69
CA ASP A 520 26.98 14.71 -36.95
C ASP A 520 26.25 14.10 -35.76
N CYS A 521 25.44 14.88 -35.04
CA CYS A 521 24.62 14.39 -33.93
C CYS A 521 23.50 13.45 -34.39
N CYS A 522 22.86 13.75 -35.53
CA CYS A 522 21.82 12.88 -36.11
C CYS A 522 22.42 11.53 -36.54
N LEU A 523 23.55 11.57 -37.25
CA LEU A 523 24.27 10.37 -37.69
C LEU A 523 24.82 9.56 -36.51
N LEU A 524 25.26 10.24 -35.43
CA LEU A 524 25.65 9.59 -34.18
C LEU A 524 24.48 8.79 -33.59
N GLY A 525 23.32 9.42 -33.39
CA GLY A 525 22.15 8.75 -32.84
C GLY A 525 21.70 7.55 -33.67
N LEU A 526 21.63 7.70 -35.00
CA LEU A 526 21.31 6.60 -35.93
C LEU A 526 22.35 5.48 -35.83
N GLY A 527 23.63 5.84 -35.85
CA GLY A 527 24.72 4.87 -35.80
C GLY A 527 24.81 4.12 -34.46
N LEU A 528 24.35 4.70 -33.36
CA LEU A 528 24.24 4.02 -32.07
C LEU A 528 23.06 3.03 -32.06
N CYS A 529 21.88 3.46 -32.52
CA CYS A 529 20.71 2.58 -32.66
C CYS A 529 20.94 1.38 -33.59
N ASP A 530 21.76 1.55 -34.65
CA ASP A 530 22.09 0.46 -35.58
C ASP A 530 23.06 -0.57 -34.96
N LYS A 531 23.88 -0.16 -33.99
CA LYS A 531 24.96 -0.98 -33.41
C LYS A 531 24.58 -1.66 -32.10
N ILE A 532 23.74 -1.01 -31.31
CA ILE A 532 23.40 -1.41 -29.95
C ILE A 532 21.90 -1.62 -29.89
N ASP A 533 21.49 -2.87 -29.63
CA ASP A 533 20.10 -3.24 -29.46
C ASP A 533 19.72 -3.07 -27.98
N ASP A 534 19.43 -1.83 -27.59
CA ASP A 534 19.14 -1.44 -26.21
C ASP A 534 17.95 -0.44 -26.18
N PRO A 535 16.90 -0.72 -25.40
CA PRO A 535 15.68 0.11 -25.40
C PRO A 535 15.91 1.51 -24.82
N ASP A 536 16.75 1.66 -23.80
CA ASP A 536 17.04 2.94 -23.17
C ASP A 536 17.87 3.84 -24.08
N LEU A 537 18.85 3.25 -24.77
CA LEU A 537 19.60 3.96 -25.80
C LEU A 537 18.68 4.45 -26.93
N ARG A 538 17.73 3.61 -27.38
CA ARG A 538 16.74 4.02 -28.40
C ARG A 538 15.88 5.17 -27.90
N ARG A 539 15.40 5.11 -26.65
CA ARG A 539 14.62 6.17 -26.00
C ARG A 539 15.38 7.50 -26.02
N CYS A 540 16.64 7.51 -25.58
CA CYS A 540 17.50 8.70 -25.59
C CYS A 540 17.80 9.21 -27.01
N ALA A 541 18.01 8.30 -27.97
CA ALA A 541 18.19 8.69 -29.37
C ALA A 541 16.94 9.38 -29.95
N TYR A 542 15.73 8.94 -29.58
CA TYR A 542 14.50 9.61 -29.99
C TYR A 542 14.37 10.99 -29.36
N SER A 543 14.74 11.17 -28.09
CA SER A 543 14.84 12.49 -27.45
C SER A 543 15.78 13.42 -28.21
N LEU A 544 16.92 12.91 -28.68
CA LEU A 544 17.88 13.64 -29.51
C LEU A 544 17.30 14.00 -30.88
N PHE A 545 16.69 13.06 -31.60
CA PHE A 545 16.08 13.35 -32.90
C PHE A 545 14.96 14.38 -32.79
N ALA A 546 14.16 14.32 -31.73
CA ALA A 546 13.14 15.33 -31.45
C ALA A 546 13.78 16.71 -31.23
N ALA A 547 14.86 16.79 -30.45
CA ALA A 547 15.59 18.04 -30.23
C ALA A 547 16.18 18.61 -31.53
N LEU A 548 16.83 17.76 -32.34
CA LEU A 548 17.43 18.14 -33.61
C LEU A 548 16.38 18.59 -34.64
N SER A 549 15.17 18.00 -34.61
CA SER A 549 14.09 18.37 -35.54
C SER A 549 13.70 19.85 -35.43
N GLY A 550 13.76 20.44 -34.23
CA GLY A 550 13.51 21.85 -34.00
C GLY A 550 14.60 22.78 -34.57
N ILE A 551 15.80 22.28 -34.83
CA ILE A 551 16.94 23.04 -35.38
C ILE A 551 17.10 22.83 -36.87
N MET A 552 17.04 21.57 -37.31
CA MET A 552 17.29 21.14 -38.69
C MET A 552 16.14 21.48 -39.62
N GLU A 553 14.92 21.61 -39.10
CA GLU A 553 13.70 21.87 -39.87
C GLU A 553 13.62 20.91 -41.08
N ASP A 554 13.50 21.43 -42.30
CA ASP A 554 13.38 20.61 -43.53
C ASP A 554 14.58 19.69 -43.80
N SER A 555 15.76 20.01 -43.25
CA SER A 555 16.99 19.25 -43.49
C SER A 555 16.96 17.85 -42.87
N ILE A 556 16.13 17.62 -41.85
CA ILE A 556 16.00 16.29 -41.22
C ILE A 556 15.29 15.27 -42.12
N SER A 557 14.62 15.74 -43.19
CA SER A 557 13.83 14.89 -44.10
C SER A 557 14.62 13.74 -44.71
N VAL A 558 15.93 13.92 -44.92
CA VAL A 558 16.83 12.88 -45.46
C VAL A 558 17.02 11.69 -44.51
N HIS A 559 16.80 11.89 -43.20
CA HIS A 559 16.95 10.88 -42.14
C HIS A 559 15.60 10.37 -41.62
N LEU A 560 14.50 11.04 -41.96
CA LEU A 560 13.17 10.79 -41.38
C LEU A 560 12.67 9.37 -41.59
N GLU A 561 12.91 8.77 -42.77
CA GLU A 561 12.52 7.39 -43.06
C GLU A 561 13.18 6.39 -42.09
N LYS A 562 14.48 6.56 -41.81
CA LYS A 562 15.22 5.71 -40.88
C LYS A 562 14.73 5.92 -39.45
N ILE A 563 14.62 7.18 -39.02
CA ILE A 563 14.15 7.53 -37.67
C ILE A 563 12.76 6.94 -37.41
N THR A 564 11.81 7.18 -38.33
CA THR A 564 10.43 6.68 -38.18
C THR A 564 10.33 5.17 -38.25
N THR A 565 11.17 4.50 -39.06
CA THR A 565 11.26 3.04 -39.07
C THR A 565 11.68 2.50 -37.72
N LEU A 566 12.72 3.06 -37.10
CA LEU A 566 13.15 2.67 -35.76
C LEU A 566 12.02 2.86 -34.74
N MET A 567 11.34 4.01 -34.76
CA MET A 567 10.22 4.26 -33.85
C MET A 567 9.06 3.27 -34.04
N LEU A 568 8.71 2.94 -35.28
CA LEU A 568 7.67 1.95 -35.60
C LEU A 568 8.05 0.53 -35.16
N LEU A 569 9.34 0.19 -35.17
CA LEU A 569 9.83 -1.09 -34.64
C LEU A 569 9.69 -1.12 -33.11
N SER A 570 10.10 -0.05 -32.42
CA SER A 570 9.93 0.07 -30.97
C SER A 570 8.46 -0.04 -30.54
N LEU A 571 7.53 0.57 -31.28
CA LEU A 571 6.08 0.46 -31.01
C LEU A 571 5.51 -0.96 -31.20
N LYS A 572 6.21 -1.82 -31.95
CA LYS A 572 5.83 -3.23 -32.14
C LYS A 572 6.56 -4.16 -31.17
N SER A 573 7.57 -3.66 -30.46
CA SER A 573 8.34 -4.46 -29.52
C SER A 573 7.49 -4.80 -28.29
N THR A 574 7.73 -5.99 -27.74
CA THR A 574 7.22 -6.40 -26.44
C THR A 574 8.32 -6.38 -25.37
N GLU A 575 9.53 -5.92 -25.71
CA GLU A 575 10.61 -5.70 -24.75
C GLU A 575 10.19 -4.66 -23.71
N GLY A 576 10.45 -4.94 -22.43
CA GLY A 576 10.01 -4.10 -21.31
C GLY A 576 8.53 -4.22 -20.95
N ILE A 577 7.71 -4.98 -21.70
CA ILE A 577 6.33 -5.28 -21.29
C ILE A 577 6.35 -6.46 -20.32
N VAL A 578 6.50 -6.16 -19.03
CA VAL A 578 6.23 -7.12 -17.96
C VAL A 578 4.73 -7.19 -17.74
N VAL A 579 4.10 -8.25 -18.27
CA VAL A 579 2.70 -8.54 -17.92
C VAL A 579 2.70 -9.15 -16.52
N HIS A 580 2.47 -8.32 -15.50
CA HIS A 580 2.18 -8.84 -14.16
C HIS A 580 0.86 -9.60 -14.20
N TYR A 581 0.92 -10.91 -14.42
CA TYR A 581 -0.09 -11.79 -13.87
C TYR A 581 0.23 -11.90 -12.38
N ASN A 582 -0.64 -11.36 -11.53
CA ASN A 582 -0.65 -11.61 -10.09
C ASN A 582 -0.90 -13.12 -9.86
N GLU A 583 0.13 -13.93 -10.03
CA GLU A 583 0.14 -15.28 -9.47
C GLU A 583 0.56 -15.16 -8.00
N ASN A 584 -0.44 -15.15 -7.13
CA ASN A 584 -0.34 -15.45 -5.70
C ASN A 584 0.71 -14.68 -4.90
N ARG A 585 0.50 -13.37 -4.68
CA ARG A 585 0.89 -12.78 -3.39
C ARG A 585 -0.26 -13.03 -2.40
N SER A 586 -0.37 -14.26 -1.91
CA SER A 586 -1.14 -14.51 -0.70
C SER A 586 -0.40 -13.84 0.45
N PHE A 587 -0.96 -12.74 0.93
CA PHE A 587 -0.58 -12.09 2.17
C PHE A 587 -0.98 -13.02 3.33
N LEU A 588 -0.17 -14.04 3.60
CA LEU A 588 -0.37 -14.96 4.74
C LEU A 588 0.26 -14.33 5.97
N ILE A 589 -0.53 -13.51 6.68
CA ILE A 589 -0.20 -13.00 8.03
C ILE A 589 -0.43 -14.06 9.13
N PHE A 590 -0.79 -15.30 8.80
CA PHE A 590 -0.92 -16.38 9.78
C PHE A 590 -0.40 -17.69 9.23
N ASP A 591 0.89 -17.95 9.43
CA ASP A 591 1.47 -19.30 9.46
C ASP A 591 2.27 -19.47 10.76
N ASP A 592 1.53 -19.45 11.86
CA ASP A 592 1.98 -19.90 13.19
C ASP A 592 1.30 -21.24 13.52
N GLU A 593 1.33 -22.24 12.62
CA GLU A 593 1.03 -23.64 12.94
C GLU A 593 1.84 -24.61 12.05
N ALA A 594 3.17 -24.64 12.21
CA ALA A 594 4.01 -25.76 11.77
C ALA A 594 5.33 -25.89 12.55
N GLU A 595 5.27 -25.85 13.89
CA GLU A 595 6.31 -26.43 14.76
C GLU A 595 5.77 -27.69 15.44
N GLU A 596 5.58 -28.77 14.69
CA GLU A 596 5.48 -30.13 15.24
C GLU A 596 5.67 -31.12 14.08
N ASP A 597 6.91 -31.32 13.62
CA ASP A 597 7.36 -32.57 12.93
C ASP A 597 8.88 -32.59 12.65
N ALA A 598 9.69 -32.15 13.62
CA ALA A 598 11.15 -32.33 13.58
C ALA A 598 11.64 -33.07 14.84
N LEU A 599 11.08 -34.25 15.11
CA LEU A 599 11.65 -35.24 16.03
C LEU A 599 11.45 -36.65 15.46
N ILE A 600 12.17 -36.95 14.38
CA ILE A 600 12.68 -38.32 14.17
C ILE A 600 14.19 -38.17 14.21
N GLN A 601 14.72 -38.40 15.42
CA GLN A 601 16.15 -38.53 15.66
C GLN A 601 16.68 -39.74 14.92
N ASP A 602 17.86 -39.55 14.35
CA ASP A 602 18.80 -40.57 13.95
C ASP A 602 18.93 -41.65 15.04
N GLU A 603 18.57 -42.89 14.71
CA GLU A 603 19.08 -44.08 15.38
C GLU A 603 19.75 -44.96 14.32
N ASP A 604 21.09 -44.95 14.39
CA ASP A 604 22.00 -46.08 14.18
C ASP A 604 22.15 -46.68 12.77
N GLU A 605 23.12 -46.14 12.03
CA GLU A 605 23.98 -46.94 11.14
C GLU A 605 24.99 -47.73 11.99
N GLU A 606 24.70 -49.01 12.28
CA GLU A 606 25.75 -50.01 12.54
C GLU A 606 25.89 -50.96 11.33
N GLU A 607 27.15 -51.11 10.90
CA GLU A 607 27.71 -52.12 9.99
C GLU A 607 27.19 -53.55 10.35
N ASP A 608 27.01 -54.57 9.50
CA ASP A 608 27.75 -55.10 8.34
C ASP A 608 26.92 -56.32 7.79
N PRO A 609 27.44 -57.27 6.98
CA PRO A 609 27.11 -57.46 5.57
C PRO A 609 26.37 -58.78 5.23
N ASP A 610 26.24 -59.02 3.93
CA ASP A 610 25.91 -60.29 3.25
C ASP A 610 24.43 -60.74 3.27
N ILE A 611 23.85 -60.90 2.08
CA ILE A 611 23.78 -62.18 1.34
C ILE A 611 22.90 -61.98 0.09
N LYS A 612 23.45 -62.42 -1.04
CA LYS A 612 22.85 -62.54 -2.38
C LYS A 612 21.47 -63.22 -2.40
N GLY A 613 20.63 -62.76 -3.33
CA GLY A 613 19.46 -63.49 -3.82
C GLY A 613 18.86 -62.80 -5.04
#